data_AF-A0A2E7NCS0-F1
#
_entry.id   AF-A0A2E7NCS0-F1
#
_cell.length_a   1.000
_cell.length_b   1.000
_cell.length_c   1.000
_cell.angle_alpha   90.00
_cell.angle_beta   90.00
_cell.angle_gamma   90.00
#
_symmetry.space_group_name_H-M   'P 1'
#
loop_
_entity.id
_entity.type
_entity.pdbx_description
1 polymer ?
#
loop_
_entity_poly.entity_id
_entity_poly.type
_entity_poly.pdbx_seq_one_letter_code
_entity_poly.pdbx_strand_id
1 'polypeptide(L)'
;NGLPEDEPVNVIREDHTNPNLLFIGTAKAIYVSLDGGGSWTSLRNNMPNVPIHDMVIHPRENDLVVATYGRSFWIADISVLQELTPDVIAKQEHLFKLEPQVLWISSRGTQVAAAFHNYDGENAPHGVMVNYYLRAPAVDKVTVQIYQGSWLVNEYSGSGNGGLNSVQWYLTERIPRTEEEKGQWDRSFERSQAEEEYFDYYDGTDHFGEPDEEVSIFGRSLEIWIHTLPEWRERDYKHIRAKPGEYTVKVLVNGHELTGTTVVLQDHWYDKRY
;
A
#
# COMPACT_ATOMS: atom_id res chain seq x y z
N ASN A 1 12.47 -29.20 3.15
CA ASN A 1 11.36 -28.48 3.80
C ASN A 1 11.17 -27.06 3.22
N GLY A 2 11.49 -26.84 1.93
CA GLY A 2 11.34 -25.54 1.27
C GLY A 2 12.60 -24.64 1.29
N LEU A 3 13.59 -24.95 2.14
CA LEU A 3 14.93 -24.36 2.05
C LEU A 3 15.80 -25.09 1.01
N PRO A 4 16.68 -24.37 0.29
CA PRO A 4 17.68 -24.96 -0.60
C PRO A 4 18.76 -25.72 0.18
N GLU A 5 19.26 -26.81 -0.39
CA GLU A 5 20.27 -27.68 0.27
C GLU A 5 21.70 -27.12 0.21
N ASP A 6 21.95 -26.18 -0.71
CA ASP A 6 23.28 -25.68 -1.08
C ASP A 6 23.53 -24.21 -0.69
N GLU A 7 22.81 -23.67 0.31
CA GLU A 7 22.96 -22.28 0.74
C GLU A 7 23.27 -22.15 2.22
N PRO A 8 24.34 -21.41 2.58
CA PRO A 8 24.59 -21.10 3.98
C PRO A 8 23.54 -20.14 4.51
N VAL A 9 23.07 -20.42 5.72
CA VAL A 9 22.25 -19.51 6.52
C VAL A 9 23.18 -18.54 7.24
N ASN A 10 22.99 -17.24 7.01
CA ASN A 10 23.79 -16.19 7.64
C ASN A 10 23.13 -15.69 8.92
N VAL A 11 21.80 -15.60 8.93
CA VAL A 11 21.03 -15.00 10.02
C VAL A 11 19.66 -15.66 10.14
N ILE A 12 19.18 -15.78 11.38
CA ILE A 12 17.82 -16.19 11.72
C ILE A 12 17.23 -15.19 12.73
N ARG A 13 15.94 -14.88 12.58
CA ARG A 13 15.16 -14.07 13.53
C ARG A 13 13.82 -14.73 13.80
N GLU A 14 13.44 -14.72 15.06
CA GLU A 14 12.09 -15.07 15.52
C GLU A 14 11.31 -13.78 15.70
N ASP A 15 10.03 -13.79 15.34
CA ASP A 15 9.15 -12.67 15.60
C ASP A 15 8.85 -12.50 17.09
N HIS A 16 8.72 -11.24 17.51
CA HIS A 16 8.50 -10.87 18.90
C HIS A 16 7.05 -11.02 19.38
N THR A 17 6.08 -11.24 18.48
CA THR A 17 4.66 -11.42 18.79
C THR A 17 4.15 -12.83 18.51
N ASN A 18 4.67 -13.48 17.47
CA ASN A 18 4.30 -14.82 17.03
C ASN A 18 5.54 -15.74 17.00
N PRO A 19 5.72 -16.64 17.98
CA PRO A 19 6.92 -17.49 18.06
C PRO A 19 7.01 -18.54 16.93
N ASN A 20 5.93 -18.76 16.18
CA ASN A 20 5.97 -19.63 15.00
C ASN A 20 6.43 -18.90 13.73
N LEU A 21 6.47 -17.56 13.74
CA LEU A 21 6.93 -16.76 12.63
C LEU A 21 8.44 -16.58 12.70
N LEU A 22 9.16 -17.24 11.78
CA LEU A 22 10.62 -17.17 11.71
C LEU A 22 11.07 -16.64 10.35
N PHE A 23 12.17 -15.91 10.33
CA PHE A 23 12.82 -15.41 9.14
C PHE A 23 14.26 -15.91 9.07
N ILE A 24 14.70 -16.31 7.87
CA ILE A 24 16.07 -16.72 7.59
C ILE A 24 16.62 -15.92 6.42
N GLY A 25 17.83 -15.38 6.58
CA GLY A 25 18.62 -14.81 5.50
C GLY A 25 19.73 -15.77 5.07
N THR A 26 19.81 -16.04 3.77
CA THR A 26 20.85 -16.88 3.15
C THR A 26 21.81 -16.06 2.30
N ALA A 27 22.77 -16.72 1.67
CA ALA A 27 23.63 -16.11 0.65
C ALA A 27 22.89 -15.65 -0.63
N LYS A 28 21.61 -16.01 -0.83
CA LYS A 28 20.88 -15.69 -2.07
C LYS A 28 19.49 -15.08 -1.84
N ALA A 29 18.87 -15.32 -0.70
CA ALA A 29 17.47 -14.98 -0.49
C ALA A 29 17.08 -14.86 0.99
N ILE A 30 15.87 -14.34 1.20
CA ILE A 30 15.17 -14.39 2.48
C ILE A 30 14.04 -15.44 2.42
N TYR A 31 13.86 -16.16 3.52
CA TYR A 31 12.82 -17.16 3.71
C TYR A 31 12.02 -16.85 4.97
N VAL A 32 10.75 -17.24 4.96
CA VAL A 32 9.84 -17.16 6.10
C VAL A 32 9.27 -18.53 6.42
N SER A 33 9.07 -18.80 7.70
CA SER A 33 8.31 -19.94 8.21
C SER A 33 7.16 -19.43 9.06
N LEU A 34 5.98 -20.05 8.91
CA LEU A 34 4.77 -19.75 9.69
C LEU A 34 4.45 -20.84 10.72
N ASP A 35 5.31 -21.86 10.83
CA ASP A 35 5.10 -23.08 11.62
C ASP A 35 6.32 -23.44 12.49
N GLY A 36 7.10 -22.44 12.90
CA GLY A 36 8.24 -22.62 13.81
C GLY A 36 9.43 -23.35 13.17
N GLY A 37 9.59 -23.26 11.85
CA GLY A 37 10.67 -23.85 11.08
C GLY A 37 10.38 -25.23 10.50
N GLY A 38 9.14 -25.72 10.61
CA GLY A 38 8.68 -26.96 9.99
C GLY A 38 8.73 -26.90 8.46
N SER A 39 8.32 -25.77 7.89
CA SER A 39 8.37 -25.46 6.47
C SER A 39 8.79 -24.01 6.21
N TRP A 40 9.42 -23.79 5.05
CA TRP A 40 9.98 -22.50 4.66
C TRP A 40 9.52 -22.10 3.26
N THR A 41 9.21 -20.82 3.09
CA THR A 41 8.83 -20.23 1.80
C THR A 41 9.71 -19.03 1.51
N SER A 42 10.11 -18.83 0.26
CA SER A 42 10.88 -17.64 -0.15
C SER A 42 10.03 -16.37 0.00
N LEU A 43 10.53 -15.37 0.74
CA LEU A 43 9.91 -14.06 0.94
C LEU A 43 10.53 -13.00 0.01
N ARG A 44 11.06 -13.40 -1.15
CA ARG A 44 11.81 -12.47 -2.01
C ARG A 44 11.02 -11.26 -2.50
N ASN A 45 9.71 -11.32 -2.72
CA ASN A 45 8.86 -10.16 -3.09
C ASN A 45 9.57 -9.04 -3.91
N ASN A 46 10.03 -9.36 -5.14
CA ASN A 46 10.84 -8.50 -6.03
C ASN A 46 12.29 -8.19 -5.62
N MET A 47 12.74 -8.61 -4.44
CA MET A 47 14.14 -8.57 -4.03
C MET A 47 15.03 -9.43 -4.98
N PRO A 48 16.14 -8.87 -5.47
CA PRO A 48 17.08 -9.60 -6.31
C PRO A 48 17.72 -10.76 -5.55
N ASN A 49 18.39 -11.65 -6.28
CA ASN A 49 19.24 -12.66 -5.65
C ASN A 49 20.46 -11.95 -5.05
N VAL A 50 20.49 -11.84 -3.72
CA VAL A 50 21.50 -11.09 -2.99
C VAL A 50 21.75 -11.73 -1.62
N PRO A 51 23.00 -11.76 -1.13
CA PRO A 51 23.27 -12.18 0.24
C PRO A 51 22.58 -11.31 1.26
N ILE A 52 21.93 -11.95 2.23
CA ILE A 52 21.34 -11.33 3.41
C ILE A 52 22.32 -11.49 4.55
N HIS A 53 22.83 -10.39 5.09
CA HIS A 53 23.84 -10.41 6.15
C HIS A 53 23.25 -10.31 7.55
N ASP A 54 22.21 -9.49 7.70
CA ASP A 54 21.52 -9.29 8.97
C ASP A 54 20.07 -8.87 8.73
N MET A 55 19.27 -8.97 9.78
CA MET A 55 17.89 -8.54 9.81
C MET A 55 17.47 -8.17 11.22
N VAL A 56 16.57 -7.21 11.35
CA VAL A 56 15.96 -6.80 12.63
C VAL A 56 14.47 -6.63 12.44
N ILE A 57 13.70 -6.95 13.48
CA ILE A 57 12.26 -6.69 13.52
C ILE A 57 12.07 -5.47 14.40
N HIS A 58 11.47 -4.41 13.84
CA HIS A 58 11.24 -3.17 14.55
C HIS A 58 10.03 -3.33 15.50
N PRO A 59 10.21 -3.24 16.82
CA PRO A 59 9.19 -3.69 17.79
C PRO A 59 7.94 -2.78 17.85
N ARG A 60 8.02 -1.56 17.32
CA ARG A 60 6.90 -0.61 17.33
C ARG A 60 6.10 -0.64 16.02
N GLU A 61 6.78 -0.84 14.90
CA GLU A 61 6.17 -0.75 13.56
C GLU A 61 5.84 -2.13 13.00
N ASN A 62 6.35 -3.22 13.60
CA ASN A 62 6.29 -4.56 13.03
C ASN A 62 6.90 -4.64 11.63
N ASP A 63 7.94 -3.85 11.38
CA ASP A 63 8.70 -3.90 10.13
C ASP A 63 9.87 -4.88 10.24
N LEU A 64 10.05 -5.71 9.22
CA LEU A 64 11.28 -6.46 9.01
C LEU A 64 12.24 -5.63 8.17
N VAL A 65 13.36 -5.24 8.78
CA VAL A 65 14.45 -4.54 8.12
C VAL A 65 15.54 -5.54 7.76
N VAL A 66 15.87 -5.64 6.47
CA VAL A 66 16.79 -6.62 5.91
C VAL A 66 18.04 -5.93 5.36
N ALA A 67 19.21 -6.31 5.86
CA ALA A 67 20.50 -5.79 5.41
C ALA A 67 21.08 -6.70 4.30
N THR A 68 21.22 -6.15 3.10
CA THR A 68 21.73 -6.90 1.94
C THR A 68 23.18 -6.54 1.61
N TYR A 69 23.87 -7.42 0.87
CA TYR A 69 25.18 -7.10 0.31
C TYR A 69 25.06 -6.22 -0.95
N GLY A 70 25.32 -4.92 -0.80
CA GLY A 70 25.44 -3.99 -1.93
C GLY A 70 24.13 -3.57 -2.59
N ARG A 71 22.97 -3.83 -1.95
CA ARG A 71 21.62 -3.42 -2.42
C ARG A 71 20.80 -2.74 -1.32
N SER A 72 21.46 -2.01 -0.43
CA SER A 72 20.86 -1.22 0.66
C SER A 72 20.02 -2.06 1.63
N PHE A 73 19.18 -1.39 2.42
CA PHE A 73 18.19 -2.02 3.28
C PHE A 73 16.87 -2.21 2.54
N TRP A 74 16.17 -3.29 2.87
CA TRP A 74 14.81 -3.55 2.44
C TRP A 74 13.93 -3.59 3.67
N ILE A 75 12.77 -2.93 3.61
CA ILE A 75 11.85 -2.81 4.72
C ILE A 75 10.50 -3.32 4.24
N ALA A 76 9.86 -4.18 5.04
CA ALA A 76 8.52 -4.65 4.78
C ALA A 76 7.75 -4.78 6.09
N ASP A 77 6.53 -4.28 6.10
CA ASP A 77 5.57 -4.54 7.17
C ASP A 77 5.25 -6.04 7.22
N ILE A 78 5.44 -6.65 8.38
CA ILE A 78 5.16 -8.06 8.63
C ILE A 78 3.93 -8.29 9.51
N SER A 79 3.16 -7.25 9.85
CA SER A 79 1.92 -7.32 10.64
C SER A 79 0.96 -8.41 10.17
N VAL A 80 0.76 -8.50 8.85
CA VAL A 80 -0.06 -9.54 8.20
C VAL A 80 0.51 -10.94 8.43
N LEU A 81 1.83 -11.11 8.35
CA LEU A 81 2.49 -12.40 8.58
C LEU A 81 2.43 -12.81 10.04
N GLN A 82 2.49 -11.85 10.97
CA GLN A 82 2.32 -12.10 12.41
C GLN A 82 0.93 -12.66 12.71
N GLU A 83 -0.11 -12.14 12.04
CA GLU A 83 -1.49 -12.59 12.18
C GLU A 83 -1.79 -13.88 11.39
N LEU A 84 -1.03 -14.21 10.34
CA LEU A 84 -1.22 -15.37 9.47
C LEU A 84 -0.79 -16.70 10.13
N THR A 85 -1.56 -17.12 11.14
CA THR A 85 -1.37 -18.39 11.85
C THR A 85 -2.00 -19.59 11.13
N PRO A 86 -1.66 -20.85 11.50
CA PRO A 86 -2.34 -22.03 10.97
C PRO A 86 -3.87 -21.99 11.11
N ASP A 87 -4.38 -21.40 12.19
CA ASP A 87 -5.82 -21.23 12.40
C ASP A 87 -6.43 -20.24 11.39
N VAL A 88 -5.74 -19.15 11.06
CA VAL A 88 -6.17 -18.21 10.03
C VAL A 88 -6.13 -18.85 8.64
N ILE A 89 -5.07 -19.59 8.32
CA ILE A 89 -4.92 -20.33 7.05
C ILE A 89 -6.03 -21.37 6.87
N ALA A 90 -6.51 -21.96 7.97
CA ALA A 90 -7.59 -22.94 7.95
C ALA A 90 -8.98 -22.33 7.67
N LYS A 91 -9.19 -21.04 7.97
CA LYS A 91 -10.43 -20.32 7.65
C LYS A 91 -10.62 -20.25 6.13
N GLN A 92 -11.87 -20.15 5.69
CA GLN A 92 -12.17 -19.94 4.27
C GLN A 92 -11.67 -18.56 3.82
N GLU A 93 -11.94 -17.55 4.63
CA GLU A 93 -11.71 -16.15 4.33
C GLU A 93 -11.32 -15.44 5.63
N HIS A 94 -10.41 -14.46 5.54
CA HIS A 94 -9.98 -13.69 6.71
C HIS A 94 -9.57 -12.28 6.28
N LEU A 95 -10.09 -11.26 6.96
CA LEU A 95 -9.66 -9.87 6.82
C LEU A 95 -8.67 -9.59 7.94
N PHE A 96 -7.46 -9.16 7.58
CA PHE A 96 -6.43 -8.82 8.55
C PHE A 96 -6.76 -7.51 9.24
N LYS A 97 -6.16 -7.30 10.42
CA LYS A 97 -6.28 -6.03 11.13
C LYS A 97 -5.83 -4.88 10.22
N LEU A 98 -6.69 -3.88 10.10
CA LEU A 98 -6.35 -2.65 9.37
C LEU A 98 -5.59 -1.71 10.29
N GLU A 99 -4.52 -1.13 9.78
CA GLU A 99 -3.70 -0.18 10.52
C GLU A 99 -4.18 1.26 10.29
N PRO A 100 -4.13 2.12 11.33
CA PRO A 100 -4.33 3.55 11.16
C PRO A 100 -3.32 4.13 10.18
N GLN A 101 -3.72 5.15 9.42
CA GLN A 101 -2.86 5.79 8.43
C GLN A 101 -2.92 7.31 8.54
N VAL A 102 -1.75 7.95 8.48
CA VAL A 102 -1.65 9.41 8.50
C VAL A 102 -2.00 9.97 7.12
N LEU A 103 -2.91 10.93 7.11
CA LEU A 103 -3.24 11.70 5.91
C LEU A 103 -2.20 12.81 5.72
N TRP A 104 -1.04 12.47 5.16
CA TRP A 104 0.09 13.37 5.00
C TRP A 104 -0.24 14.63 4.20
N ILE A 105 0.22 15.80 4.64
CA ILE A 105 0.08 17.06 3.90
C ILE A 105 1.44 17.66 3.63
N SER A 106 1.67 18.00 2.36
CA SER A 106 2.92 18.62 1.91
C SER A 106 2.79 20.13 2.03
N SER A 107 3.63 20.76 2.86
CA SER A 107 3.70 22.23 2.90
C SER A 107 4.19 22.78 1.55
N ARG A 108 3.41 23.70 0.96
CA ARG A 108 3.79 24.46 -0.24
C ARG A 108 4.99 25.37 0.11
N GLY A 109 6.20 24.89 -0.12
CA GLY A 109 7.42 25.69 0.05
C GLY A 109 8.64 24.96 0.60
N THR A 110 8.53 23.68 0.98
CA THR A 110 9.67 22.93 1.55
C THR A 110 10.34 21.96 0.58
N GLN A 111 9.82 21.77 -0.63
CA GLN A 111 10.53 21.01 -1.67
C GLN A 111 11.62 21.90 -2.28
N VAL A 112 12.79 21.90 -1.63
CA VAL A 112 14.00 22.51 -2.18
C VAL A 112 14.63 21.46 -3.08
N ALA A 113 14.59 21.61 -4.40
CA ALA A 113 15.40 20.75 -5.27
C ALA A 113 16.88 20.89 -4.87
N ALA A 114 17.47 19.83 -4.34
CA ALA A 114 18.85 19.81 -3.86
C ALA A 114 19.55 18.56 -4.36
N ALA A 115 20.81 18.69 -4.74
CA ALA A 115 21.60 17.63 -5.39
C ALA A 115 21.78 16.35 -4.54
N PHE A 116 21.37 16.37 -3.27
CA PHE A 116 21.41 15.22 -2.35
C PHE A 116 20.09 14.44 -2.25
N HIS A 117 19.00 14.86 -2.91
CA HIS A 117 17.71 14.13 -2.96
C HIS A 117 17.73 12.90 -3.88
N ASN A 118 18.89 12.55 -4.47
CA ASN A 118 19.00 11.42 -5.39
C ASN A 118 19.24 10.06 -4.69
N TYR A 119 19.12 10.01 -3.35
CA TYR A 119 19.31 8.81 -2.54
C TYR A 119 18.05 8.42 -1.75
N ASP A 120 16.87 8.78 -2.26
CA ASP A 120 15.61 8.50 -1.59
C ASP A 120 15.18 7.06 -1.86
N GLY A 121 14.70 6.40 -0.79
CA GLY A 121 14.00 5.12 -0.89
C GLY A 121 12.51 5.34 -1.17
N GLU A 122 11.83 4.30 -1.61
CA GLU A 122 10.37 4.32 -1.69
C GLU A 122 9.79 4.39 -0.26
N ASN A 123 8.93 5.39 -0.01
CA ASN A 123 8.19 5.48 1.24
C ASN A 123 7.15 4.35 1.34
N ALA A 124 6.69 4.09 2.56
CA ALA A 124 5.54 3.21 2.78
C ALA A 124 4.33 3.66 1.93
N PRO A 125 3.46 2.72 1.50
CA PRO A 125 2.31 3.05 0.68
C PRO A 125 1.47 4.18 1.32
N HIS A 126 1.24 5.26 0.57
CA HIS A 126 0.34 6.33 1.02
C HIS A 126 -1.11 5.85 0.92
N GLY A 127 -1.59 5.19 1.97
CA GLY A 127 -2.93 4.65 2.02
C GLY A 127 -3.10 3.50 3.01
N VAL A 128 -4.36 3.12 3.23
CA VAL A 128 -4.68 1.94 4.03
C VAL A 128 -4.55 0.71 3.15
N MET A 129 -3.65 -0.19 3.53
CA MET A 129 -3.53 -1.51 2.94
C MET A 129 -4.63 -2.43 3.51
N VAL A 130 -5.58 -2.79 2.66
CA VAL A 130 -6.63 -3.77 2.96
C VAL A 130 -6.12 -5.13 2.55
N ASN A 131 -5.58 -5.87 3.51
CA ASN A 131 -5.08 -7.22 3.31
C ASN A 131 -6.17 -8.23 3.68
N TYR A 132 -6.36 -9.26 2.85
CA TYR A 132 -7.28 -10.36 3.13
C TYR A 132 -6.75 -11.69 2.57
N TYR A 133 -7.08 -12.79 3.24
CA TYR A 133 -6.70 -14.13 2.86
C TYR A 133 -7.92 -14.90 2.34
N LEU A 134 -7.75 -15.59 1.22
CA LEU A 134 -8.73 -16.51 0.66
C LEU A 134 -8.11 -17.90 0.56
N ARG A 135 -8.69 -18.90 1.22
CA ARG A 135 -8.14 -20.27 1.18
C ARG A 135 -8.20 -20.88 -0.22
N ALA A 136 -9.20 -20.51 -1.00
CA ALA A 136 -9.35 -20.88 -2.40
C ALA A 136 -9.64 -19.62 -3.22
N PRO A 137 -9.37 -19.61 -4.53
CA PRO A 137 -9.74 -18.50 -5.39
C PRO A 137 -11.24 -18.17 -5.27
N ALA A 138 -11.57 -16.88 -5.29
CA ALA A 138 -12.94 -16.40 -5.29
C ALA A 138 -13.67 -16.85 -6.56
N VAL A 139 -14.94 -17.22 -6.42
CA VAL A 139 -15.80 -17.59 -7.55
C VAL A 139 -16.37 -16.33 -8.20
N ASP A 140 -16.75 -15.37 -7.36
CA ASP A 140 -17.29 -14.08 -7.77
C ASP A 140 -16.25 -12.96 -7.65
N LYS A 141 -16.60 -11.80 -8.20
CA LYS A 141 -15.78 -10.59 -8.07
C LYS A 141 -15.62 -10.22 -6.59
N VAL A 142 -14.37 -9.99 -6.18
CA VAL A 142 -14.06 -9.40 -4.87
C VAL A 142 -14.18 -7.89 -4.95
N THR A 143 -14.91 -7.30 -4.01
CA THR A 143 -15.12 -5.85 -3.93
C THR A 143 -14.72 -5.35 -2.55
N VAL A 144 -13.91 -4.30 -2.51
CA VAL A 144 -13.51 -3.63 -1.27
C VAL A 144 -14.22 -2.29 -1.20
N GLN A 145 -15.06 -2.10 -0.19
CA GLN A 145 -15.86 -0.90 0.01
C GLN A 145 -15.43 -0.18 1.29
N ILE A 146 -15.31 1.13 1.20
CA ILE A 146 -14.89 1.99 2.31
C ILE A 146 -16.07 2.88 2.68
N TYR A 147 -16.41 2.89 3.96
CA TYR A 147 -17.54 3.65 4.50
C TYR A 147 -17.10 4.62 5.58
N GLN A 148 -17.76 5.78 5.61
CA GLN A 148 -17.76 6.69 6.75
C GLN A 148 -19.19 6.79 7.28
N GLY A 149 -19.45 6.19 8.44
CA GLY A 149 -20.82 5.96 8.90
C GLY A 149 -21.59 5.10 7.90
N SER A 150 -22.70 5.63 7.35
CA SER A 150 -23.49 4.95 6.31
C SER A 150 -23.16 5.38 4.89
N TRP A 151 -22.22 6.31 4.70
CA TRP A 151 -21.83 6.83 3.40
C TRP A 151 -20.74 5.96 2.77
N LEU A 152 -20.92 5.56 1.50
CA LEU A 152 -19.88 4.88 0.72
C LEU A 152 -18.90 5.92 0.21
N VAL A 153 -17.67 5.88 0.74
CA VAL A 153 -16.58 6.81 0.45
C VAL A 153 -15.89 6.41 -0.85
N ASN A 154 -15.59 5.13 -1.01
CA ASN A 154 -14.92 4.62 -2.21
C ASN A 154 -15.11 3.11 -2.35
N GLU A 155 -14.85 2.60 -3.56
CA GLU A 155 -14.92 1.20 -3.89
C GLU A 155 -13.76 0.80 -4.82
N TYR A 156 -13.13 -0.32 -4.51
CA TYR A 156 -12.05 -0.91 -5.29
C TYR A 156 -12.39 -2.35 -5.69
N SER A 157 -11.85 -2.78 -6.83
CA SER A 157 -11.90 -4.18 -7.21
C SER A 157 -10.72 -4.91 -6.55
N GLY A 158 -11.01 -5.98 -5.81
CA GLY A 158 -10.01 -6.84 -5.19
C GLY A 158 -9.60 -8.00 -6.08
N SER A 159 -8.41 -8.53 -5.82
CA SER A 159 -7.96 -9.79 -6.42
C SER A 159 -8.72 -10.98 -5.80
N GLY A 160 -9.16 -11.91 -6.64
CA GLY A 160 -9.82 -13.16 -6.24
C GLY A 160 -8.87 -14.35 -6.15
N ASN A 161 -7.56 -14.13 -6.05
CA ASN A 161 -6.60 -15.24 -6.01
C ASN A 161 -6.68 -15.99 -4.67
N GLY A 162 -6.41 -17.30 -4.70
CA GLY A 162 -6.17 -18.04 -3.47
C GLY A 162 -4.85 -17.60 -2.83
N GLY A 163 -4.82 -17.51 -1.51
CA GLY A 163 -3.71 -16.99 -0.73
C GLY A 163 -3.96 -15.58 -0.19
N LEU A 164 -2.88 -14.89 0.10
CA LEU A 164 -2.89 -13.51 0.57
C LEU A 164 -3.14 -12.54 -0.61
N ASN A 165 -4.05 -11.60 -0.43
CA ASN A 165 -4.39 -10.54 -1.37
C ASN A 165 -4.35 -9.19 -0.66
N SER A 166 -4.09 -8.13 -1.43
CA SER A 166 -3.95 -6.77 -0.91
C SER A 166 -4.59 -5.78 -1.89
N VAL A 167 -5.29 -4.80 -1.34
CA VAL A 167 -5.83 -3.65 -2.07
C VAL A 167 -5.50 -2.39 -1.30
N GLN A 168 -4.97 -1.38 -1.97
CA GLN A 168 -4.67 -0.10 -1.33
C GLN A 168 -5.84 0.87 -1.50
N TRP A 169 -6.34 1.38 -0.38
CA TRP A 169 -7.17 2.58 -0.38
C TRP A 169 -6.27 3.81 -0.22
N TYR A 170 -6.16 4.61 -1.27
CA TYR A 170 -5.31 5.81 -1.33
C TYR A 170 -5.83 7.01 -0.53
N LEU A 171 -6.70 6.77 0.46
CA LEU A 171 -7.36 7.81 1.26
C LEU A 171 -8.11 8.81 0.38
N THR A 172 -8.76 8.34 -0.69
CA THR A 172 -9.62 9.18 -1.53
C THR A 172 -11.09 8.85 -1.34
N GLU A 173 -11.93 9.88 -1.43
CA GLU A 173 -13.37 9.79 -1.63
C GLU A 173 -13.70 9.97 -3.12
N ARG A 174 -14.60 9.13 -3.63
CA ARG A 174 -14.98 9.09 -5.05
C ARG A 174 -16.34 9.74 -5.24
N ILE A 175 -16.39 10.84 -5.98
CA ILE A 175 -17.59 11.68 -6.16
C ILE A 175 -18.02 11.66 -7.64
N PRO A 176 -19.29 11.35 -7.96
CA PRO A 176 -19.79 11.41 -9.33
C PRO A 176 -19.61 12.80 -9.94
N ARG A 177 -19.07 12.87 -11.16
CA ARG A 177 -19.01 14.12 -11.93
C ARG A 177 -20.36 14.46 -12.55
N THR A 178 -20.63 15.76 -12.63
CA THR A 178 -21.70 16.32 -13.45
C THR A 178 -21.40 16.15 -14.94
N GLU A 179 -22.41 16.25 -15.80
CA GLU A 179 -22.23 16.16 -17.26
C GLU A 179 -21.33 17.29 -17.80
N GLU A 180 -21.35 18.46 -17.17
CA GLU A 180 -20.45 19.56 -17.53
C GLU A 180 -18.99 19.21 -17.23
N GLU A 181 -18.70 18.70 -16.03
CA GLU A 181 -17.35 18.30 -15.63
C GLU A 181 -16.85 17.11 -16.47
N LYS A 182 -17.72 16.17 -16.86
CA LYS A 182 -17.37 15.10 -17.82
C LYS A 182 -16.96 15.68 -19.18
N GLY A 183 -17.69 16.68 -19.69
CA GLY A 183 -17.33 17.36 -20.92
C GLY A 183 -16.02 18.15 -20.82
N GLN A 184 -15.70 18.71 -19.64
CA GLN A 184 -14.40 19.34 -19.39
C GLN A 184 -13.27 18.31 -19.38
N TRP A 185 -13.50 17.14 -18.75
CA TRP A 185 -12.56 16.03 -18.76
C TRP A 185 -12.28 15.55 -20.18
N ASP A 186 -13.31 15.33 -21.01
CA ASP A 186 -13.14 14.85 -22.40
C ASP A 186 -12.23 15.80 -23.22
N ARG A 187 -12.45 17.12 -23.10
CA ARG A 187 -11.59 18.12 -23.76
C ARG A 187 -10.16 18.12 -23.23
N SER A 188 -9.98 17.95 -21.92
CA SER A 188 -8.64 17.88 -21.31
C SER A 188 -7.90 16.60 -21.74
N PHE A 189 -8.61 15.48 -21.81
CA PHE A 189 -8.08 14.19 -22.27
C PHE A 189 -7.60 14.29 -23.73
N GLU A 190 -8.44 14.83 -24.62
CA GLU A 190 -8.06 15.04 -26.02
C GLU A 190 -6.83 15.95 -26.16
N ARG A 191 -6.75 17.03 -25.36
CA ARG A 191 -5.58 17.92 -25.35
C ARG A 191 -4.32 17.20 -24.89
N SER A 192 -4.39 16.40 -23.81
CA SER A 192 -3.24 15.67 -23.28
C SER A 192 -2.65 14.67 -24.27
N GLN A 193 -3.48 14.04 -25.11
CA GLN A 193 -3.01 13.13 -26.16
C GLN A 193 -2.26 13.85 -27.30
N ALA A 194 -2.41 15.17 -27.41
CA ALA A 194 -1.78 16.00 -28.43
C ALA A 194 -0.51 16.72 -27.93
N GLU A 195 -0.23 16.70 -26.62
CA GLU A 195 0.96 17.31 -26.02
C GLU A 195 2.11 16.29 -25.98
N GLU A 196 3.34 16.73 -26.26
CA GLU A 196 4.53 15.89 -26.01
C GLU A 196 4.75 15.79 -24.50
N GLU A 197 4.95 14.57 -23.98
CA GLU A 197 5.26 14.36 -22.57
C GLU A 197 6.51 15.16 -22.18
N TYR A 198 6.34 16.11 -21.26
CA TYR A 198 7.43 16.85 -20.66
C TYR A 198 7.68 16.31 -19.26
N PHE A 199 8.92 15.84 -19.02
CA PHE A 199 9.37 15.38 -17.72
C PHE A 199 10.39 16.39 -17.18
N ASP A 200 10.06 17.08 -16.09
CA ASP A 200 11.05 17.84 -15.34
C ASP A 200 11.68 16.91 -14.28
N TYR A 201 12.99 16.68 -14.40
CA TYR A 201 13.75 15.83 -13.50
C TYR A 201 13.76 16.35 -12.05
N TYR A 202 13.46 17.63 -11.83
CA TYR A 202 13.51 18.25 -10.51
C TYR A 202 12.16 18.39 -9.80
N ASP A 203 11.05 17.99 -10.43
CA ASP A 203 9.73 18.08 -9.81
C ASP A 203 9.26 16.73 -9.24
N GLY A 204 8.85 16.73 -7.98
CA GLY A 204 8.39 15.54 -7.28
C GLY A 204 6.96 15.19 -7.66
N THR A 205 6.68 13.89 -7.87
CA THR A 205 5.31 13.41 -8.13
C THR A 205 4.44 13.33 -6.86
N ASP A 206 5.04 13.41 -5.67
CA ASP A 206 4.37 13.28 -4.38
C ASP A 206 4.08 14.65 -3.75
N HIS A 207 3.10 15.35 -4.32
CA HIS A 207 2.49 16.52 -3.68
C HIS A 207 1.12 16.15 -3.12
N PHE A 208 0.93 16.36 -1.82
CA PHE A 208 -0.37 16.21 -1.16
C PHE A 208 -0.88 17.60 -0.79
N GLY A 209 -1.76 18.13 -1.63
CA GLY A 209 -2.33 19.46 -1.51
C GLY A 209 -3.45 19.58 -0.48
N GLU A 210 -4.29 20.59 -0.67
CA GLU A 210 -5.35 20.96 0.27
C GLU A 210 -6.41 19.85 0.41
N PRO A 211 -7.07 19.72 1.57
CA PRO A 211 -8.01 18.61 1.81
C PRO A 211 -9.18 18.51 0.84
N ASP A 212 -9.69 19.64 0.34
CA ASP A 212 -10.86 19.70 -0.55
C ASP A 212 -10.47 19.80 -2.05
N GLU A 213 -9.19 19.68 -2.38
CA GLU A 213 -8.69 19.68 -3.76
C GLU A 213 -9.14 18.40 -4.50
N GLU A 214 -9.41 18.52 -5.81
CA GLU A 214 -9.48 17.34 -6.66
C GLU A 214 -8.08 16.73 -6.80
N VAL A 215 -7.97 15.45 -6.49
CA VAL A 215 -6.74 14.67 -6.55
C VAL A 215 -6.84 13.57 -7.60
N SER A 216 -5.71 12.97 -7.94
CA SER A 216 -5.68 11.75 -8.75
C SER A 216 -6.34 10.57 -8.03
N ILE A 217 -6.57 9.48 -8.76
CA ILE A 217 -7.05 8.20 -8.19
C ILE A 217 -6.11 7.62 -7.11
N PHE A 218 -4.86 8.12 -7.05
CA PHE A 218 -3.85 7.76 -6.06
C PHE A 218 -3.76 8.75 -4.87
N GLY A 219 -4.66 9.74 -4.81
CA GLY A 219 -4.68 10.75 -3.75
C GLY A 219 -3.61 11.83 -3.85
N ARG A 220 -2.88 11.90 -4.98
CA ARG A 220 -1.88 12.94 -5.26
C ARG A 220 -2.53 14.19 -5.84
N SER A 221 -2.01 15.35 -5.48
CA SER A 221 -2.43 16.63 -6.04
C SER A 221 -2.30 16.64 -7.56
N LEU A 222 -3.24 17.32 -8.19
CA LEU A 222 -3.24 17.54 -9.64
C LEU A 222 -2.62 18.91 -9.99
N GLU A 223 -2.20 19.70 -9.00
CA GLU A 223 -1.53 20.99 -9.13
C GLU A 223 0.02 20.86 -9.14
N ILE A 224 0.53 19.77 -9.72
CA ILE A 224 1.97 19.53 -9.91
C ILE A 224 2.44 20.07 -11.28
N TRP A 225 3.73 20.39 -11.41
CA TRP A 225 4.28 21.03 -12.63
C TRP A 225 4.68 20.03 -13.71
N ILE A 226 4.26 18.77 -13.58
CA ILE A 226 4.44 17.70 -14.57
C ILE A 226 3.15 17.43 -15.34
N HIS A 227 3.29 16.83 -16.52
CA HIS A 227 2.15 16.41 -17.32
C HIS A 227 1.32 15.36 -16.56
N THR A 228 0.06 15.68 -16.21
CA THR A 228 -0.84 14.68 -15.61
C THR A 228 -1.24 13.66 -16.67
N LEU A 229 -0.97 12.39 -16.43
CA LEU A 229 -1.35 11.33 -17.36
C LEU A 229 -2.86 11.10 -17.32
N PRO A 230 -3.50 10.77 -18.45
CA PRO A 230 -4.94 10.65 -18.51
C PRO A 230 -5.54 9.60 -17.56
N GLU A 231 -4.81 8.52 -17.29
CA GLU A 231 -5.21 7.43 -16.38
C GLU A 231 -5.18 7.82 -14.90
N TRP A 232 -4.66 9.00 -14.55
CA TRP A 232 -4.67 9.49 -13.17
C TRP A 232 -6.04 10.03 -12.76
N ARG A 233 -6.95 10.25 -13.72
CA ARG A 233 -8.31 10.72 -13.49
C ARG A 233 -9.29 9.77 -14.16
N GLU A 234 -10.31 9.34 -13.43
CA GLU A 234 -11.47 8.71 -14.07
C GLU A 234 -12.23 9.75 -14.89
N ARG A 235 -13.11 9.34 -15.80
CA ARG A 235 -14.03 10.26 -16.51
C ARG A 235 -15.28 10.56 -15.68
N ASP A 236 -15.90 9.52 -15.13
CA ASP A 236 -17.22 9.63 -14.48
C ASP A 236 -17.16 10.08 -13.01
N TYR A 237 -15.99 10.02 -12.38
CA TYR A 237 -15.81 10.39 -10.97
C TYR A 237 -14.58 11.24 -10.75
N LYS A 238 -14.71 12.27 -9.91
CA LYS A 238 -13.59 13.00 -9.34
C LYS A 238 -13.23 12.43 -7.99
N HIS A 239 -11.97 12.54 -7.63
CA HIS A 239 -11.46 12.09 -6.34
C HIS A 239 -11.11 13.30 -5.51
N ILE A 240 -11.52 13.31 -4.25
CA ILE A 240 -11.01 14.25 -3.24
C ILE A 240 -10.35 13.45 -2.13
N ARG A 241 -9.59 14.12 -1.27
CA ARG A 241 -8.98 13.43 -0.13
C ARG A 241 -10.04 13.08 0.92
N ALA A 242 -9.91 11.90 1.49
CA ALA A 242 -10.67 11.51 2.68
C ALA A 242 -10.33 12.44 3.85
N LYS A 243 -11.21 12.52 4.83
CA LYS A 243 -11.03 13.37 6.01
C LYS A 243 -10.50 12.55 7.18
N PRO A 244 -9.77 13.15 8.14
CA PRO A 244 -9.41 12.45 9.36
C PRO A 244 -10.67 11.92 10.09
N GLY A 245 -10.59 10.70 10.60
CA GLY A 245 -11.72 10.06 11.28
C GLY A 245 -11.72 8.54 11.16
N GLU A 246 -12.77 7.92 11.70
CA GLU A 246 -12.97 6.47 11.65
C GLU A 246 -13.66 6.05 10.34
N TYR A 247 -13.19 4.93 9.78
CA TYR A 247 -13.72 4.34 8.56
C TYR A 247 -13.95 2.85 8.75
N THR A 248 -15.03 2.35 8.15
CA THR A 248 -15.36 0.93 8.09
C THR A 248 -14.99 0.41 6.71
N VAL A 249 -14.19 -0.65 6.66
CA VAL A 249 -13.82 -1.34 5.42
C VAL A 249 -14.57 -2.65 5.36
N LYS A 250 -15.21 -2.90 4.23
CA LYS A 250 -15.93 -4.14 3.93
C LYS A 250 -15.31 -4.82 2.72
N VAL A 251 -14.94 -6.09 2.88
CA VAL A 251 -14.53 -6.94 1.76
C VAL A 251 -15.66 -7.91 1.47
N LEU A 252 -16.24 -7.79 0.28
CA LEU A 252 -17.30 -8.64 -0.22
C LEU A 252 -16.69 -9.72 -1.11
N VAL A 253 -16.85 -10.98 -0.74
CA VAL A 253 -16.29 -12.14 -1.45
C VAL A 253 -17.20 -13.35 -1.28
N ASN A 254 -17.52 -14.05 -2.38
CA ASN A 254 -18.38 -15.24 -2.38
C ASN A 254 -19.74 -15.08 -1.65
N GLY A 255 -20.30 -13.86 -1.62
CA GLY A 255 -21.52 -13.54 -0.89
C GLY A 255 -21.33 -13.37 0.63
N HIS A 256 -20.12 -13.51 1.16
CA HIS A 256 -19.76 -13.17 2.52
C HIS A 256 -19.23 -11.73 2.62
N GLU A 257 -19.40 -11.13 3.79
CA GLU A 257 -18.90 -9.80 4.12
C GLU A 257 -17.90 -9.91 5.28
N LEU A 258 -16.66 -9.51 5.03
CA LEU A 258 -15.64 -9.32 6.06
C LEU A 258 -15.59 -7.84 6.40
N THR A 259 -15.69 -7.48 7.67
CA THR A 259 -15.71 -6.09 8.12
C THR A 259 -14.56 -5.79 9.07
N GLY A 260 -13.87 -4.68 8.82
CA GLY A 260 -12.83 -4.12 9.68
C GLY A 260 -13.01 -2.62 9.84
N THR A 261 -12.29 -2.02 10.77
CA THR A 261 -12.27 -0.57 10.98
C THR A 261 -10.84 -0.06 10.97
N THR A 262 -10.64 1.16 10.50
CA THR A 262 -9.37 1.87 10.55
C THR A 262 -9.61 3.34 10.88
N VAL A 263 -8.55 4.04 11.24
CA VAL A 263 -8.58 5.47 11.55
C VAL A 263 -7.63 6.19 10.61
N VAL A 264 -8.15 7.20 9.93
CA VAL A 264 -7.35 8.17 9.19
C VAL A 264 -6.93 9.26 10.18
N LEU A 265 -5.64 9.32 10.44
CA LEU A 265 -5.05 10.26 11.39
C LEU A 265 -4.79 11.60 10.70
N GLN A 266 -5.04 12.68 11.43
CA GLN A 266 -4.76 14.03 10.97
C GLN A 266 -3.26 14.31 11.05
N ASP A 267 -2.66 14.72 9.93
CA ASP A 267 -1.28 15.23 9.93
C ASP A 267 -1.17 16.57 10.68
N HIS A 268 0.02 16.86 11.21
CA HIS A 268 0.31 18.09 11.94
C HIS A 268 0.00 19.37 11.14
N TRP A 269 0.16 19.34 9.82
CA TRP A 269 -0.04 20.48 8.93
C TRP A 269 -1.47 20.62 8.40
N TYR A 270 -2.38 19.70 8.74
CA TYR A 270 -3.71 19.64 8.14
C TYR A 270 -4.56 20.91 8.29
N ASP A 271 -4.55 21.53 9.47
CA ASP A 271 -5.29 22.78 9.71
C ASP A 271 -4.42 24.04 9.49
N LYS A 272 -3.15 23.85 9.14
CA LYS A 272 -2.16 24.92 9.02
C LYS A 272 -2.05 25.28 7.54
N ARG A 273 -3.04 26.02 7.05
CA ARG A 273 -3.03 26.60 5.69
C ARG A 273 -1.69 27.31 5.45
N TYR A 274 -1.01 26.95 4.36
CA TYR A 274 0.22 27.58 3.90
C TYR A 274 -0.03 28.43 2.66
#